data_AF-A0A7W0M6U2-F1
#
_entry.id   AF-A0A7W0M6U2-F1
#
_cell.length_a   1.000
_cell.length_b   1.000
_cell.length_c   1.000
_cell.angle_alpha   90.00
_cell.angle_beta   90.00
_cell.angle_gamma   90.00
#
_symmetry.space_group_name_H-M   'P 1'
#
loop_
_entity.id
_entity.type
_entity.pdbx_description
1 polymer ?
#
loop_
_entity_poly.entity_id
_entity_poly.type
_entity_poly.pdbx_seq_one_letter_code
_entity_poly.pdbx_strand_id
1 'polypeptide(L)' 'MVEAIEAAGASVRYLPPYSPDLNPIELAFSKFKKLLRDAAARTTETLWELRGRVLDLFPEHECRSHLRHRGYRYT' A
#
# COMPACT_ATOMS: atom_id res chain seq x y z
N MET A 1 -12.49 -6.99 -15.39
CA MET A 1 -11.61 -6.74 -14.22
C MET A 1 -12.19 -7.33 -12.95
N VAL A 2 -13.46 -7.03 -12.58
CA VAL A 2 -14.14 -7.68 -11.44
C VAL A 2 -14.16 -9.21 -11.60
N GLU A 3 -14.57 -9.71 -12.77
CA GLU A 3 -14.59 -11.15 -13.06
C GLU A 3 -13.25 -11.85 -12.86
N ALA A 4 -12.13 -11.19 -13.19
CA ALA A 4 -10.79 -11.74 -12.98
C ALA A 4 -10.38 -11.76 -11.50
N ILE A 5 -10.85 -10.80 -10.69
CA ILE A 5 -10.60 -10.75 -9.25
C ILE A 5 -11.40 -11.87 -8.56
N GLU A 6 -12.67 -12.01 -8.93
CA GLU A 6 -13.58 -13.03 -8.38
C GLU A 6 -13.15 -14.44 -8.79
N ALA A 7 -12.68 -14.64 -10.02
CA ALA A 7 -12.13 -15.91 -10.48
C ALA A 7 -10.88 -16.36 -9.69
N ALA A 8 -10.14 -15.41 -9.08
CA ALA A 8 -9.01 -15.70 -8.19
C ALA A 8 -9.44 -15.97 -6.73
N GLY A 9 -10.75 -15.98 -6.43
CA GLY A 9 -11.28 -16.19 -5.07
C GLY A 9 -11.23 -14.95 -4.18
N ALA A 10 -10.98 -13.76 -4.73
CA ALA A 10 -10.95 -12.51 -3.99
C ALA A 10 -12.27 -11.74 -4.13
N SER A 11 -12.61 -10.94 -3.11
CA SER A 11 -13.80 -10.08 -3.12
C SER A 11 -13.45 -8.64 -3.49
N VAL A 12 -14.22 -8.02 -4.38
CA VAL A 12 -14.08 -6.59 -4.69
C VAL A 12 -14.77 -5.74 -3.61
N ARG A 13 -14.06 -4.75 -3.08
CA ARG A 13 -14.61 -3.74 -2.14
C ARG A 13 -14.64 -2.39 -2.83
N TYR A 14 -15.84 -1.88 -3.08
CA TYR A 14 -16.03 -0.56 -3.67
C TYR A 14 -15.80 0.54 -2.65
N LEU A 15 -15.11 1.60 -3.09
CA LEU A 15 -14.87 2.81 -2.32
C LEU A 15 -15.73 3.94 -2.89
N PRO A 16 -16.34 4.79 -2.06
CA PRO A 16 -16.97 6.00 -2.56
C PRO A 16 -15.95 6.88 -3.30
N PRO A 17 -16.36 7.62 -4.34
CA PRO A 17 -15.49 8.55 -5.05
C PRO A 17 -14.80 9.53 -4.08
N TYR A 18 -13.56 9.91 -4.40
CA TYR A 18 -12.78 10.90 -3.65
C TYR A 18 -12.69 10.66 -2.13
N SER A 19 -12.66 9.39 -1.72
CA SER A 19 -12.57 9.00 -0.30
C SER A 19 -11.19 8.43 0.06
N PRO A 20 -10.11 9.22 -0.05
CA PRO A 20 -8.77 8.75 0.33
C PRO A 20 -8.73 8.34 1.80
N ASP A 21 -9.58 8.92 2.65
CA ASP A 21 -9.66 8.58 4.06
C ASP A 21 -10.18 7.17 4.35
N LEU A 22 -10.75 6.52 3.35
CA LEU A 22 -11.21 5.15 3.42
C LEU A 22 -10.26 4.19 2.67
N ASN A 23 -9.25 4.69 1.98
CA ASN A 23 -8.35 3.85 1.22
C ASN A 23 -7.26 3.23 2.14
N PRO A 24 -7.23 1.90 2.31
CA PRO A 24 -6.35 1.23 3.29
C PRO A 24 -4.85 1.43 3.03
N ILE A 25 -4.46 1.70 1.78
CA ILE A 25 -3.04 1.79 1.40
C ILE A 25 -2.43 3.17 1.65
N GLU A 26 -3.23 4.21 1.94
CA GLU A 26 -2.75 5.59 1.97
C GLU A 26 -1.65 5.85 3.00
N LEU A 27 -1.77 5.29 4.21
CA LEU A 27 -0.74 5.44 5.25
C LEU A 27 0.56 4.75 4.84
N ALA A 28 0.47 3.53 4.31
CA ALA A 28 1.62 2.79 3.81
C ALA A 28 2.30 3.53 2.65
N PHE A 29 1.53 4.04 1.69
CA PHE A 29 2.06 4.80 0.55
C PHE A 29 2.65 6.16 0.96
N SER A 30 2.09 6.82 1.98
CA SER A 30 2.66 8.05 2.52
C SER A 30 4.06 7.81 3.08
N LYS A 31 4.23 6.78 3.93
CA LYS A 31 5.55 6.35 4.45
C LYS A 31 6.48 5.92 3.32
N PHE A 32 6.00 5.09 2.39
CA PHE A 32 6.77 4.59 1.26
C PHE A 32 7.33 5.74 0.41
N LYS A 33 6.48 6.69 0.02
CA LYS A 33 6.90 7.88 -0.75
C LYS A 33 7.89 8.75 0.02
N LYS A 34 7.75 8.87 1.35
CA LYS A 34 8.71 9.58 2.19
C LYS A 34 10.10 8.93 2.10
N LEU A 35 10.18 7.62 2.36
CA LEU A 35 11.44 6.87 2.32
C LEU A 35 12.13 6.95 0.95
N LEU A 36 11.35 6.88 -0.14
CA LEU A 36 11.89 7.04 -1.49
C LEU A 36 12.46 8.45 -1.73
N ARG A 37 11.78 9.50 -1.26
CA ARG A 37 12.26 10.88 -1.39
C ARG A 37 13.54 11.11 -0.58
N ASP A 38 13.59 10.58 0.64
CA ASP A 38 14.73 10.72 1.53
C ASP A 38 16.00 10.06 0.95
N ALA A 39 15.86 8.96 0.21
CA ALA A 39 16.96 8.27 -0.44
C ALA A 39 17.47 8.95 -1.73
N ALA A 40 16.70 9.89 -2.30
CA ALA A 40 17.10 10.77 -3.40
C ALA A 40 17.70 10.09 -4.66
N ALA A 41 17.28 8.85 -4.98
CA ALA A 41 17.70 8.12 -6.18
C ALA A 41 17.40 8.92 -7.47
N ARG A 42 18.36 8.94 -8.41
CA ARG A 42 18.30 9.79 -9.62
C ARG A 42 18.22 9.02 -10.94
N THR A 43 18.20 7.68 -10.88
CA THR A 43 17.98 6.83 -12.06
C THR A 43 16.82 5.89 -11.82
N THR A 44 16.20 5.45 -12.90
CA THR A 44 15.09 4.48 -12.84
C THR A 44 15.55 3.15 -12.25
N GLU A 45 16.76 2.69 -12.57
CA GLU A 45 17.30 1.42 -12.04
C GLU A 45 17.50 1.50 -10.52
N THR A 46 18.17 2.56 -10.05
CA THR A 46 18.42 2.75 -8.61
C THR A 46 17.12 2.92 -7.83
N LEU A 47 16.10 3.56 -8.42
CA LEU A 47 14.78 3.69 -7.82
C LEU A 47 14.05 2.33 -7.70
N TRP A 48 14.17 1.46 -8.71
CA TRP A 48 13.57 0.12 -8.67
C TRP A 48 14.19 -0.77 -7.60
N GLU A 49 15.52 -0.80 -7.51
CA GLU A 49 16.22 -1.54 -6.46
C GLU A 49 15.91 -0.99 -5.06
N LEU A 50 15.81 0.33 -4.94
CA LEU A 50 15.45 0.99 -3.69
C LEU A 50 14.02 0.63 -3.26
N ARG A 51 13.06 0.57 -4.19
CA ARG A 51 11.67 0.20 -3.89
C ARG A 51 11.59 -1.16 -3.20
N GLY A 52 12.35 -2.16 -3.67
CA GLY A 52 12.40 -3.49 -3.05
C GLY A 52 12.88 -3.39 -1.58
N ARG A 53 14.05 -2.77 -1.38
CA ARG A 53 14.65 -2.60 -0.04
C ARG A 53 13.76 -1.80 0.92
N VAL A 54 13.04 -0.80 0.42
CA VAL A 54 12.13 0.01 1.24
C VAL A 54 10.92 -0.81 1.70
N LEU A 55 10.44 -1.78 0.91
CA LEU A 55 9.33 -2.64 1.31
C LEU A 55 9.69 -3.55 2.48
N ASP A 56 10.97 -3.91 2.66
CA ASP A 56 11.44 -4.67 3.83
C ASP A 56 11.27 -3.91 5.16
N LEU A 57 11.05 -2.59 5.10
CA LEU A 57 10.82 -1.72 6.26
C LEU A 57 9.35 -1.67 6.71
N PHE A 58 8.48 -2.53 6.17
CA PHE A 58 7.06 -2.62 6.48
C PHE A 58 6.74 -3.92 7.21
N PRO A 59 6.94 -3.98 8.54
CA PRO A 59 6.64 -5.18 9.29
C PRO A 59 5.13 -5.44 9.33
N GLU A 60 4.76 -6.71 9.47
CA GLU A 60 3.37 -7.18 9.43
C GLU A 60 2.45 -6.41 10.41
N HIS A 61 2.90 -6.19 11.64
CA HIS A 61 2.12 -5.51 12.67
C HIS A 61 1.80 -4.05 12.29
N GLU A 62 2.72 -3.37 11.58
CA GLU A 62 2.49 -2.01 11.11
C GLU A 62 1.44 -2.00 9.99
N CYS A 63 1.55 -2.91 9.03
CA CYS A 63 0.57 -3.08 7.96
C CYS A 63 -0.84 -3.36 8.49
N ARG A 64 -0.95 -4.25 9.51
CA ARG A 64 -2.21 -4.51 10.21
C ARG A 64 -2.77 -3.26 10.88
N SER A 65 -1.91 -2.44 11.49
CA SER A 65 -2.33 -1.18 12.12
C SER A 65 -2.88 -0.18 11.09
N HIS A 66 -2.26 -0.07 9.91
CA HIS A 66 -2.74 0.80 8.83
C HIS A 66 -4.15 0.42 8.35
N LEU A 67 -4.39 -0.89 8.16
CA LEU A 67 -5.72 -1.42 7.81
C LEU A 67 -6.75 -1.08 8.89
N ARG A 68 -6.42 -1.36 10.16
CA ARG A 68 -7.31 -1.10 11.30
C ARG A 68 -7.63 0.39 11.44
N HIS A 69 -6.65 1.27 11.22
CA HIS A 69 -6.84 2.72 11.28
C HIS A 69 -7.91 3.20 10.28
N ARG A 70 -8.02 2.52 9.12
CA ARG A 70 -9.01 2.82 8.08
C ARG A 70 -10.32 2.03 8.23
N GLY A 71 -10.52 1.34 9.35
CA GLY A 71 -11.73 0.57 9.65
C GLY A 71 -11.77 -0.85 9.07
N TYR A 72 -10.69 -1.31 8.43
CA TYR A 72 -10.61 -2.67 7.90
C TYR A 72 -10.23 -3.64 9.00
N ARG A 73 -11.08 -4.64 9.23
CA ARG A 73 -10.78 -5.74 10.14
C ARG A 73 -10.05 -6.83 9.37
N TYR A 74 -8.94 -7.28 9.95
CA TYR A 74 -8.32 -8.54 9.58
C TYR A 74 -8.79 -9.57 10.60
N THR A 75 -9.46 -10.63 10.14
CA THR A 75 -9.83 -11.79 10.96
C THR A 75 -8.84 -12.90 10.69
#